data_AF-A0A7V8V4Y8-F1
#
_entry.id   AF-A0A7V8V4Y8-F1
#
_cell.length_a   1.000
_cell.length_b   1.000
_cell.length_c   1.000
_cell.angle_alpha   90.00
_cell.angle_beta   90.00
_cell.angle_gamma   90.00
#
_symmetry.space_group_name_H-M   'P 1'
#
loop_
_entity.id
_entity.type
_entity.pdbx_description
1 polymer ?
#
loop_
_entity_poly.entity_id
_entity_poly.type
_entity_poly.pdbx_seq_one_letter_code
_entity_poly.pdbx_strand_id
1 'polypeptide(L)'
;MFIPHGTDAPIYHVPAVTITVILLNIAIFFAPPVVEHFQNPEPSGVRNRLPLLSWFVEGGYHGPEHYKLQFGDGIKPWQGITASFLHAHAMHLLGNMLFLFLFGFIVEGKIGWWKFLAIYIGIAFIRGILLQVLVMLFNPSLQAAALGASGVIFALMAIAIIWAPLNNIQVTHVGWRYRINHEVEEMDVPVYAMAGILIFLDLFFTYLIMKDSAEFVPYTPVLHTFGALLGAGVGVAMVKLKLVDCENYDIFSVWAGRHEKPRDEPTAEAVAKTETKLVQQGLQQIRQILDEGENPQLAYRAHVSMTQKYAAWHLPEREFLTIIKQLCDQQRDNDAVLAMEEYLKASRPKQNQVRLKLASLLTRSMRLPGQALSTLLPIRFESLSPREKTLYEKIATEAKALQASGVVDSVLDDW
;
A
#
# COMPACT_ATOMS: atom_id res chain seq x y z
N MET A 1 16.93 1.74 -28.36
CA MET A 1 15.77 1.20 -27.60
C MET A 1 15.48 2.17 -26.47
N PHE A 2 14.21 2.57 -26.29
CA PHE A 2 13.78 3.42 -25.19
C PHE A 2 13.24 2.54 -24.07
N ILE A 3 13.85 2.62 -22.88
CA ILE A 3 13.50 1.79 -21.73
C ILE A 3 13.04 2.72 -20.60
N PRO A 4 11.72 2.81 -20.33
CA PRO A 4 11.23 3.50 -19.16
C PRO A 4 11.67 2.77 -17.89
N HIS A 5 12.18 3.51 -16.92
CA HIS A 5 12.67 2.94 -15.65
C HIS A 5 12.15 3.67 -14.42
N GLY A 6 11.54 4.85 -14.58
CA GLY A 6 11.03 5.65 -13.46
C GLY A 6 10.00 6.69 -13.88
N THR A 7 9.49 7.43 -12.89
CA THR A 7 8.57 8.56 -13.09
C THR A 7 8.65 9.51 -11.89
N ASP A 8 8.40 10.80 -12.10
CA ASP A 8 8.25 11.79 -11.04
C ASP A 8 6.80 11.89 -10.51
N ALA A 9 5.87 11.10 -11.06
CA ALA A 9 4.50 11.03 -10.55
C ALA A 9 4.51 10.51 -9.10
N PRO A 10 3.72 11.09 -8.18
CA PRO A 10 3.77 10.68 -6.78
C PRO A 10 3.22 9.26 -6.59
N ILE A 11 4.01 8.43 -5.91
CA ILE A 11 3.76 7.02 -5.65
C ILE A 11 3.60 6.82 -4.15
N TYR A 12 2.36 6.59 -3.71
CA TYR A 12 2.02 6.38 -2.30
C TYR A 12 2.04 4.91 -1.90
N HIS A 13 1.98 4.01 -2.88
CA HIS A 13 1.83 2.58 -2.68
C HIS A 13 2.83 1.80 -3.52
N VAL A 14 3.30 0.67 -2.98
CA VAL A 14 4.17 -0.26 -3.71
C VAL A 14 3.35 -0.93 -4.83
N PRO A 15 3.80 -0.89 -6.09
CA PRO A 15 3.05 -1.39 -7.24
C PRO A 15 3.22 -2.92 -7.43
N ALA A 16 2.82 -3.68 -6.41
CA ALA A 16 3.01 -5.13 -6.36
C ALA A 16 2.18 -5.89 -7.40
N VAL A 17 0.96 -5.43 -7.70
CA VAL A 17 0.05 -6.11 -8.64
C VAL A 17 0.51 -5.91 -10.07
N THR A 18 1.01 -4.73 -10.44
CA THR A 18 1.59 -4.46 -11.76
C THR A 18 2.71 -5.45 -12.05
N ILE A 19 3.66 -5.59 -11.13
CA ILE A 19 4.76 -6.56 -11.25
C ILE A 19 4.23 -7.99 -11.29
N THR A 20 3.28 -8.34 -10.42
CA THR A 20 2.68 -9.69 -10.38
C THR A 20 1.99 -10.04 -11.69
N VAL A 21 1.21 -9.11 -12.28
CA VAL A 21 0.53 -9.30 -13.56
C VAL A 21 1.55 -9.44 -14.69
N ILE A 22 2.63 -8.67 -14.68
CA ILE A 22 3.73 -8.82 -15.66
C ILE A 22 4.33 -10.22 -15.59
N LEU A 23 4.71 -10.66 -14.39
CA LEU A 23 5.29 -11.99 -14.17
C LEU A 23 4.32 -13.10 -14.57
N LEU A 24 3.03 -12.94 -14.27
CA LEU A 24 1.98 -13.89 -14.66
C LEU A 24 1.84 -13.99 -16.18
N ASN A 25 1.88 -12.86 -16.90
CA ASN A 25 1.84 -12.84 -18.35
C ASN A 25 3.05 -13.53 -18.98
N ILE A 26 4.25 -13.28 -18.44
CA ILE A 26 5.48 -13.95 -18.86
C ILE A 26 5.36 -15.46 -18.61
N ALA A 27 4.92 -15.86 -17.42
CA ALA A 27 4.74 -17.26 -17.06
C ALA A 27 3.74 -17.96 -17.98
N ILE A 28 2.58 -17.34 -18.26
CA ILE A 28 1.57 -17.89 -19.17
C ILE A 28 2.12 -18.02 -20.59
N PHE A 29 2.89 -17.04 -21.07
CA PHE A 29 3.47 -17.09 -22.42
C PHE A 29 4.50 -18.21 -22.59
N PHE A 30 5.30 -18.51 -21.56
CA PHE A 30 6.30 -19.58 -21.59
C PHE A 30 5.80 -20.92 -21.04
N ALA A 31 4.56 -21.00 -20.56
CA ALA A 31 4.00 -22.25 -20.03
C ALA A 31 3.94 -23.38 -21.09
N PRO A 32 3.51 -23.16 -22.35
CA PRO A 32 3.41 -24.24 -23.33
C PRO A 32 4.71 -25.03 -23.58
N PRO A 33 5.85 -24.41 -23.92
CA PRO A 33 7.09 -25.16 -24.15
C PRO A 33 7.63 -25.84 -22.88
N VAL A 34 7.29 -25.33 -21.69
CA VAL A 34 7.65 -25.95 -20.41
C VAL A 34 6.78 -27.19 -20.15
N VAL A 35 5.47 -27.08 -20.35
CA VAL A 35 4.52 -28.20 -20.17
C VAL A 35 4.82 -29.32 -21.16
N GLU A 36 5.03 -28.99 -22.44
CA GLU A 36 5.38 -29.96 -23.48
C GLU A 36 6.65 -30.74 -23.13
N HIS A 37 7.67 -30.06 -22.60
CA HIS A 37 8.91 -30.67 -22.15
C HIS A 37 8.70 -31.73 -21.04
N PHE A 38 7.73 -31.50 -20.14
CA PHE A 38 7.41 -32.45 -19.06
C PHE A 38 6.42 -33.55 -19.48
N GLN A 39 5.54 -33.29 -20.45
CA GLN A 39 4.53 -34.26 -20.90
C GLN A 39 5.07 -35.26 -21.91
N ASN A 40 6.04 -34.87 -22.73
CA ASN A 40 6.65 -35.72 -23.76
C ASN A 40 8.15 -35.93 -23.48
N PRO A 41 8.52 -36.68 -22.42
CA PRO A 41 9.92 -36.99 -22.14
C PRO A 41 10.49 -37.90 -23.25
N GLU A 42 11.38 -37.35 -24.08
CA GLU A 42 12.09 -38.09 -25.13
C GLU A 42 12.88 -39.29 -24.53
N PRO A 43 12.82 -40.50 -25.12
CA PRO A 43 13.37 -41.71 -24.51
C PRO A 43 14.90 -41.82 -24.47
N SER A 44 15.66 -40.90 -25.08
CA SER A 44 17.10 -41.13 -25.28
C SER A 44 17.94 -39.85 -25.35
N GLY A 45 18.55 -39.49 -24.22
CA GLY A 45 19.95 -39.01 -24.09
C GLY A 45 20.43 -37.74 -24.81
N VAL A 46 19.70 -37.20 -25.79
CA VAL A 46 20.08 -35.98 -26.50
C VAL A 46 19.28 -34.83 -25.89
N ARG A 47 19.94 -34.07 -25.03
CA ARG A 47 19.36 -32.94 -24.30
C ARG A 47 18.93 -31.86 -25.30
N ASN A 48 17.68 -31.89 -25.77
CA ASN A 48 17.05 -30.68 -26.28
C ASN A 48 17.01 -29.70 -25.10
N ARG A 49 17.84 -28.67 -25.18
CA ARG A 49 17.71 -27.50 -24.30
C ARG A 49 16.25 -27.06 -24.39
N LEU A 50 15.64 -26.74 -23.24
CA LEU A 50 14.35 -26.04 -23.19
C LEU A 50 14.25 -25.07 -24.38
N PRO A 51 13.37 -25.30 -25.38
CA PRO A 51 13.37 -24.58 -26.67
C PRO A 51 12.82 -23.15 -26.52
N LEU A 52 13.14 -22.50 -25.41
CA LEU A 52 12.65 -21.18 -25.05
C LEU A 52 13.11 -20.11 -26.04
N LEU A 53 14.31 -20.26 -26.62
CA LEU A 53 14.82 -19.30 -27.59
C LEU A 53 14.07 -19.42 -28.92
N SER A 54 13.85 -20.63 -29.44
CA SER A 54 13.05 -20.82 -30.65
C SER A 54 11.58 -20.43 -30.41
N TRP A 55 11.03 -20.75 -29.23
CA TRP A 55 9.70 -20.26 -28.83
C TRP A 55 9.63 -18.73 -28.75
N PHE A 56 10.67 -18.07 -28.25
CA PHE A 56 10.70 -16.61 -28.19
C PHE A 56 10.73 -15.98 -29.59
N VAL A 57 11.44 -16.59 -30.54
CA VAL A 57 11.57 -16.05 -31.91
C VAL A 57 10.37 -16.39 -32.79
N GLU A 58 9.88 -17.62 -32.71
CA GLU A 58 8.93 -18.21 -33.67
C GLU A 58 7.60 -18.60 -33.02
N GLY A 59 7.57 -18.70 -31.70
CA GLY A 59 6.41 -19.15 -30.93
C GLY A 59 5.39 -18.05 -30.64
N GLY A 60 4.21 -18.50 -30.25
CA GLY A 60 3.06 -17.66 -29.97
C GLY A 60 2.02 -18.42 -29.16
N TYR A 61 0.88 -17.80 -28.88
CA TYR A 61 -0.18 -18.51 -28.19
C TYR A 61 -0.78 -19.63 -29.07
N HIS A 62 -0.52 -20.88 -28.67
CA HIS A 62 -1.09 -22.11 -29.27
C HIS A 62 -2.05 -22.85 -28.31
N GLY A 63 -2.48 -22.19 -27.23
CA GLY A 63 -3.41 -22.77 -26.26
C GLY A 63 -4.86 -22.81 -26.77
N PRO A 64 -5.79 -23.31 -25.95
CA PRO A 64 -7.19 -23.47 -26.36
C PRO A 64 -7.86 -22.16 -26.78
N GLU A 65 -8.53 -22.18 -27.94
CA GLU A 65 -9.21 -21.00 -28.50
C GLU A 65 -10.23 -20.36 -27.55
N HIS A 66 -10.83 -21.15 -26.65
CA HIS A 66 -11.87 -20.67 -25.73
C HIS A 66 -11.37 -19.66 -24.67
N TYR A 67 -10.05 -19.50 -24.52
CA TYR A 67 -9.47 -18.45 -23.68
C TYR A 67 -9.23 -17.12 -24.42
N LYS A 68 -9.28 -17.11 -25.75
CA LYS A 68 -9.24 -15.87 -26.54
C LYS A 68 -10.60 -15.17 -26.49
N LEU A 69 -10.62 -13.87 -26.75
CA LEU A 69 -11.83 -13.09 -26.90
C LEU A 69 -12.42 -13.40 -28.28
N GLN A 70 -13.37 -14.33 -28.33
CA GLN A 70 -13.99 -14.77 -29.57
C GLN A 70 -15.15 -13.86 -29.95
N PHE A 71 -15.31 -13.64 -31.25
CA PHE A 71 -16.41 -12.93 -31.87
C PHE A 71 -17.21 -13.88 -32.76
N GLY A 72 -18.53 -13.67 -32.85
CA GLY A 72 -19.41 -14.51 -33.67
C GLY A 72 -19.84 -15.83 -33.02
N ASP A 73 -19.45 -16.09 -31.77
CA ASP A 73 -19.81 -17.31 -31.01
C ASP A 73 -20.50 -16.97 -29.67
N GLY A 74 -21.36 -15.94 -29.68
CA GLY A 74 -22.08 -15.45 -28.51
C GLY A 74 -21.22 -14.66 -27.50
N ILE A 75 -21.84 -14.28 -26.38
CA ILE A 75 -21.20 -13.47 -25.33
C ILE A 75 -20.64 -14.41 -24.26
N LYS A 76 -19.32 -14.35 -24.05
CA LYS A 76 -18.59 -15.16 -23.05
C LYS A 76 -17.76 -14.22 -22.17
N PRO A 77 -18.33 -13.70 -21.07
CA PRO A 77 -17.75 -12.59 -20.31
C PRO A 77 -16.33 -12.83 -19.77
N TRP A 78 -16.00 -14.08 -19.40
CA TRP A 78 -14.67 -14.43 -18.90
C TRP A 78 -13.57 -14.28 -19.95
N GLN A 79 -13.92 -14.34 -21.24
CA GLN A 79 -12.94 -14.27 -22.32
C GLN A 79 -12.24 -12.91 -22.39
N GLY A 80 -12.88 -11.82 -21.96
CA GLY A 80 -12.22 -10.52 -21.83
C GLY A 80 -11.07 -10.54 -20.81
N ILE A 81 -11.27 -11.26 -19.71
CA ILE A 81 -10.26 -11.44 -18.66
C ILE A 81 -9.16 -12.37 -19.18
N THR A 82 -9.51 -13.59 -19.61
CA THR A 82 -8.50 -14.58 -20.00
C THR A 82 -7.66 -14.12 -21.17
N ALA A 83 -8.27 -13.50 -22.18
CA ALA A 83 -7.56 -13.00 -23.36
C ALA A 83 -6.55 -11.88 -23.04
N SER A 84 -6.78 -11.13 -21.95
CA SER A 84 -5.85 -10.09 -21.49
C SER A 84 -4.52 -10.67 -20.97
N PHE A 85 -4.44 -11.99 -20.74
CA PHE A 85 -3.22 -12.68 -20.33
C PHE A 85 -2.49 -13.42 -21.46
N LEU A 86 -3.06 -13.41 -22.66
CA LEU A 86 -2.56 -14.16 -23.82
C LEU A 86 -1.82 -13.23 -24.79
N HIS A 87 -0.76 -13.71 -25.41
CA HIS A 87 0.08 -12.91 -26.32
C HIS A 87 0.42 -13.67 -27.61
N ALA A 88 0.36 -12.95 -28.74
CA ALA A 88 0.49 -13.55 -30.07
C ALA A 88 1.91 -14.05 -30.38
N HIS A 89 2.91 -13.33 -29.87
CA HIS A 89 4.33 -13.57 -30.08
C HIS A 89 5.14 -12.76 -29.05
N ALA A 90 6.45 -13.00 -28.95
CA ALA A 90 7.29 -12.37 -27.94
C ALA A 90 7.33 -10.84 -28.02
N MET A 91 7.38 -10.24 -29.21
CA MET A 91 7.35 -8.77 -29.34
C MET A 91 6.02 -8.15 -28.85
N HIS A 92 4.90 -8.87 -29.00
CA HIS A 92 3.61 -8.42 -28.49
C HIS A 92 3.60 -8.47 -26.95
N LEU A 93 4.15 -9.55 -26.36
CA LEU A 93 4.35 -9.63 -24.91
C LEU A 93 5.27 -8.51 -24.42
N LEU A 94 6.45 -8.35 -25.00
CA LEU A 94 7.44 -7.36 -24.58
C LEU A 94 6.87 -5.94 -24.62
N GLY A 95 6.19 -5.56 -25.71
CA GLY A 95 5.54 -4.26 -25.83
C GLY A 95 4.47 -4.05 -24.77
N ASN A 96 3.61 -5.05 -24.55
CA ASN A 96 2.57 -4.95 -23.51
C ASN A 96 3.17 -4.84 -22.11
N MET A 97 4.19 -5.63 -21.78
CA MET A 97 4.80 -5.58 -20.44
C MET A 97 5.51 -4.25 -20.20
N LEU A 98 6.11 -3.65 -21.23
CA LEU A 98 6.75 -2.33 -21.15
C LEU A 98 5.73 -1.23 -20.79
N PHE A 99 4.61 -1.17 -21.52
CA PHE A 99 3.58 -0.16 -21.28
C PHE A 99 2.73 -0.47 -20.04
N LEU A 100 2.52 -1.75 -19.71
CA LEU A 100 1.90 -2.14 -18.46
C LEU A 100 2.75 -1.73 -17.26
N PHE A 101 4.07 -1.91 -17.34
CA PHE A 101 4.99 -1.41 -16.31
C PHE A 101 4.82 0.10 -16.18
N LEU A 102 4.97 0.85 -17.27
CA LEU A 102 4.93 2.31 -17.25
C LEU A 102 3.61 2.88 -16.73
N PHE A 103 2.46 2.50 -17.30
CA PHE A 103 1.17 3.06 -16.89
C PHE A 103 0.62 2.38 -15.63
N GLY A 104 0.85 1.08 -15.47
CA GLY A 104 0.43 0.35 -14.27
C GLY A 104 1.12 0.87 -13.02
N PHE A 105 2.41 1.19 -13.10
CA PHE A 105 3.18 1.74 -11.98
C PHE A 105 2.64 3.09 -11.52
N ILE A 106 2.30 4.00 -12.44
CA ILE A 106 1.67 5.29 -12.12
C ILE A 106 0.29 5.09 -11.48
N VAL A 107 -0.55 4.25 -12.10
CA VAL A 107 -1.94 4.07 -11.65
C VAL A 107 -1.99 3.36 -10.30
N GLU A 108 -1.31 2.22 -10.15
CA GLU A 108 -1.25 1.47 -8.89
C GLU A 108 -0.57 2.26 -7.78
N GLY A 109 0.51 2.97 -8.11
CA GLY A 109 1.22 3.83 -7.17
C GLY A 109 0.33 4.85 -6.49
N LYS A 110 -0.69 5.37 -7.19
CA LYS A 110 -1.63 6.37 -6.67
C LYS A 110 -2.81 5.79 -5.88
N ILE A 111 -3.25 4.57 -6.18
CA ILE A 111 -4.52 4.03 -5.64
C ILE A 111 -4.38 2.76 -4.81
N GLY A 112 -3.21 2.13 -4.86
CA GLY A 112 -2.91 0.88 -4.17
C GLY A 112 -3.43 -0.36 -4.89
N TRP A 113 -2.93 -1.51 -4.42
CA TRP A 113 -3.04 -2.81 -5.10
C TRP A 113 -4.48 -3.27 -5.36
N TRP A 114 -5.40 -3.13 -4.40
CA TRP A 114 -6.75 -3.71 -4.52
C TRP A 114 -7.63 -2.93 -5.50
N LYS A 115 -7.54 -1.59 -5.50
CA LYS A 115 -8.25 -0.74 -6.47
C LYS A 115 -7.69 -0.95 -7.86
N PHE A 116 -6.36 -1.02 -7.99
CA PHE A 116 -5.70 -1.31 -9.26
C PHE A 116 -6.15 -2.67 -9.83
N LEU A 117 -6.14 -3.73 -9.02
CA LEU A 117 -6.58 -5.05 -9.44
C LEU A 117 -8.05 -5.04 -9.90
N ALA A 118 -8.94 -4.37 -9.14
CA ALA A 118 -10.35 -4.23 -9.51
C ALA A 118 -10.53 -3.47 -10.84
N ILE A 119 -9.76 -2.40 -11.06
CA ILE A 119 -9.77 -1.64 -12.32
C ILE A 119 -9.25 -2.50 -13.48
N TYR A 120 -8.11 -3.18 -13.30
CA TYR A 120 -7.50 -4.01 -14.34
C TYR A 120 -8.46 -5.12 -14.81
N ILE A 121 -8.98 -5.91 -13.86
CA ILE A 121 -9.90 -7.03 -14.17
C ILE A 121 -11.26 -6.51 -14.63
N GLY A 122 -11.77 -5.43 -14.02
CA GLY A 122 -13.04 -4.81 -14.40
C GLY A 122 -13.02 -4.27 -15.83
N ILE A 123 -11.93 -3.60 -16.23
CA ILE A 123 -11.75 -3.13 -17.61
C ILE A 123 -11.65 -4.31 -18.57
N ALA A 124 -10.85 -5.34 -18.26
CA ALA A 124 -10.73 -6.53 -19.10
C ALA A 124 -12.11 -7.19 -19.34
N PHE A 125 -12.90 -7.33 -18.28
CA PHE A 125 -14.25 -7.90 -18.31
C PHE A 125 -15.24 -7.04 -19.11
N ILE A 126 -15.40 -5.76 -18.76
CA ILE A 126 -16.38 -4.86 -19.37
C ILE A 126 -16.07 -4.65 -20.86
N ARG A 127 -14.80 -4.46 -21.19
CA ARG A 127 -14.35 -4.31 -22.59
C ARG A 127 -14.65 -5.56 -23.41
N GLY A 128 -14.39 -6.75 -22.86
CA GLY A 128 -14.66 -8.01 -23.55
C GLY A 128 -16.12 -8.16 -23.93
N ILE A 129 -17.03 -7.93 -22.96
CA ILE A 129 -18.48 -7.95 -23.21
C ILE A 129 -18.87 -6.92 -24.26
N LEU A 130 -18.40 -5.67 -24.11
CA LEU A 130 -18.76 -4.57 -25.00
C LEU A 130 -18.39 -4.89 -26.45
N LEU A 131 -17.19 -5.41 -26.69
CA LEU A 131 -16.74 -5.77 -28.04
C LEU A 131 -17.52 -6.95 -28.62
N GLN A 132 -17.82 -7.98 -27.82
CA GLN A 132 -18.65 -9.11 -28.27
C GLN A 132 -20.07 -8.66 -28.65
N VAL A 133 -20.66 -7.77 -27.84
CA VAL A 133 -21.98 -7.18 -28.14
C VAL A 133 -21.92 -6.36 -29.42
N LEU A 134 -20.91 -5.51 -29.60
CA LEU A 134 -20.77 -4.68 -30.80
C LEU A 134 -20.59 -5.52 -32.06
N VAL A 135 -19.74 -6.56 -32.04
CA VAL A 135 -19.62 -7.46 -33.19
C VAL A 135 -20.93 -8.19 -33.44
N MET A 136 -21.61 -8.68 -32.41
CA MET A 136 -22.90 -9.34 -32.56
C MET A 136 -23.97 -8.44 -33.21
N LEU A 137 -23.94 -7.13 -32.95
CA LEU A 137 -24.89 -6.17 -33.51
C LEU A 137 -24.52 -5.69 -34.92
N PHE A 138 -23.23 -5.49 -35.20
CA PHE A 138 -22.77 -4.80 -36.42
C PHE A 138 -22.05 -5.69 -37.42
N ASN A 139 -21.59 -6.88 -37.01
CA ASN A 139 -21.02 -7.89 -37.89
C ASN A 139 -21.19 -9.32 -37.31
N PRO A 140 -22.43 -9.82 -37.17
CA PRO A 140 -22.72 -11.10 -36.51
C PRO A 140 -22.08 -12.32 -37.19
N SER A 141 -21.76 -12.23 -38.48
CA SER A 141 -21.08 -13.27 -39.25
C SER A 141 -19.56 -13.32 -39.03
N LEU A 142 -18.97 -12.30 -38.40
CA LEU A 142 -17.52 -12.23 -38.18
C LEU A 142 -17.07 -13.33 -37.21
N GLN A 143 -16.28 -14.28 -37.73
CA GLN A 143 -15.58 -15.29 -36.95
C GLN A 143 -14.12 -14.87 -36.79
N ALA A 144 -13.82 -14.24 -35.66
CA ALA A 144 -12.48 -13.74 -35.34
C ALA A 144 -12.23 -13.85 -33.83
N ALA A 145 -10.96 -13.72 -33.44
CA ALA A 145 -10.60 -13.69 -32.04
C ALA A 145 -9.52 -12.65 -31.75
N ALA A 146 -9.53 -12.10 -30.54
CA ALA A 146 -8.55 -11.15 -30.04
C ALA A 146 -7.87 -11.67 -28.77
N LEU A 147 -6.62 -11.23 -28.56
CA LEU A 147 -5.83 -11.49 -27.38
C LEU A 147 -4.84 -10.35 -27.14
N GLY A 148 -4.36 -10.23 -25.91
CA GLY A 148 -3.39 -9.22 -25.49
C GLY A 148 -3.91 -8.31 -24.38
N ALA A 149 -3.01 -7.94 -23.48
CA ALA A 149 -3.27 -6.98 -22.40
C ALA A 149 -3.49 -5.54 -22.91
N SER A 150 -3.18 -5.27 -24.18
CA SER A 150 -3.08 -3.92 -24.74
C SER A 150 -4.32 -3.06 -24.54
N GLY A 151 -5.52 -3.63 -24.63
CA GLY A 151 -6.75 -2.88 -24.35
C GLY A 151 -6.85 -2.37 -22.90
N VAL A 152 -6.40 -3.17 -21.93
CA VAL A 152 -6.34 -2.73 -20.53
C VAL A 152 -5.23 -1.68 -20.36
N ILE A 153 -4.10 -1.86 -21.04
CA ILE A 153 -2.97 -0.93 -21.01
C ILE A 153 -3.40 0.45 -21.56
N PHE A 154 -4.13 0.51 -22.67
CA PHE A 154 -4.66 1.76 -23.21
C PHE A 154 -5.64 2.44 -22.25
N ALA A 155 -6.38 1.65 -21.46
CA ALA A 155 -7.21 2.20 -20.40
C ALA A 155 -6.38 2.77 -19.25
N LEU A 156 -5.33 2.08 -18.81
CA LEU A 156 -4.40 2.58 -17.79
C LEU A 156 -3.64 3.83 -18.27
N MET A 157 -3.27 3.89 -19.56
CA MET A 157 -2.70 5.06 -20.20
C MET A 157 -3.65 6.26 -20.13
N ALA A 158 -4.93 6.06 -20.47
CA ALA A 158 -5.95 7.10 -20.39
C ALA A 158 -6.17 7.58 -18.94
N ILE A 159 -6.09 6.69 -17.96
CA ILE A 159 -6.11 7.06 -16.54
C ILE A 159 -4.87 7.90 -16.19
N ALA A 160 -3.68 7.46 -16.60
CA ALA A 160 -2.42 8.14 -16.31
C ALA A 160 -2.36 9.56 -16.88
N ILE A 161 -2.78 9.78 -18.13
CA ILE A 161 -2.82 11.14 -18.72
C ILE A 161 -3.86 12.05 -18.02
N ILE A 162 -4.91 11.50 -17.40
CA ILE A 162 -5.86 12.30 -16.62
C ILE A 162 -5.29 12.65 -15.24
N TRP A 163 -4.54 11.74 -14.62
CA TRP A 163 -4.07 11.90 -13.24
C TRP A 163 -2.71 12.58 -13.11
N ALA A 164 -1.85 12.43 -14.12
CA ALA A 164 -0.46 12.84 -14.09
C ALA A 164 0.04 13.33 -15.46
N PRO A 165 -0.72 14.15 -16.24
CA PRO A 165 -0.37 14.57 -17.59
C PRO A 165 1.03 15.19 -17.70
N LEU A 166 1.39 16.09 -16.79
CA LEU A 166 2.66 16.83 -16.81
C LEU A 166 3.81 16.11 -16.10
N ASN A 167 3.53 15.01 -15.40
CA ASN A 167 4.57 14.21 -14.79
C ASN A 167 5.43 13.56 -15.87
N ASN A 168 6.72 13.41 -15.59
CA ASN A 168 7.67 12.81 -16.50
C ASN A 168 7.82 11.32 -16.25
N ILE A 169 8.03 10.60 -17.34
CA ILE A 169 8.48 9.23 -17.38
C ILE A 169 9.96 9.29 -17.73
N GLN A 170 10.79 8.74 -16.86
CA GLN A 170 12.22 8.65 -17.06
C GLN A 170 12.50 7.50 -18.01
N VAL A 171 13.06 7.82 -19.16
CA VAL A 171 13.34 6.89 -20.25
C VAL A 171 14.82 6.87 -20.53
N THR A 172 15.43 5.69 -20.44
CA THR A 172 16.81 5.47 -20.88
C THR A 172 16.82 5.17 -22.37
N HIS A 173 17.55 5.94 -23.15
CA HIS A 173 17.81 5.63 -24.54
C HIS A 173 19.09 4.80 -24.67
N VAL A 174 18.95 3.53 -25.06
CA VAL A 174 20.06 2.65 -25.43
C VAL A 174 20.23 2.70 -26.94
N GLY A 175 21.08 3.60 -27.42
CA GLY A 175 21.43 3.73 -28.84
C GLY A 175 22.58 2.80 -29.24
N TRP A 176 22.45 2.11 -30.38
CA TRP A 176 23.58 1.44 -31.02
C TRP A 176 24.25 2.44 -31.97
N ARG A 177 25.05 3.35 -31.43
CA ARG A 177 25.89 4.20 -32.28
C ARG A 177 27.19 3.44 -32.54
N TYR A 178 27.41 3.07 -33.81
CA TYR A 178 28.64 2.44 -34.28
C TYR A 178 29.85 3.20 -33.70
N ARG A 179 30.66 2.51 -32.88
CA ARG A 179 31.95 2.89 -32.28
C ARG A 179 31.94 3.14 -30.75
N ILE A 180 32.02 2.03 -30.00
CA ILE A 180 32.77 1.78 -28.75
C ILE A 180 32.42 2.58 -27.47
N ASN A 181 31.65 3.66 -27.50
CA ASN A 181 31.20 4.33 -26.26
C ASN A 181 29.67 4.26 -26.14
N HIS A 182 29.17 3.47 -25.19
CA HIS A 182 27.76 3.45 -24.82
C HIS A 182 27.44 4.72 -24.00
N GLU A 183 27.05 5.79 -24.69
CA GLU A 183 26.44 6.94 -24.02
C GLU A 183 25.00 6.57 -23.65
N VAL A 184 24.75 6.37 -22.36
CA VAL A 184 23.42 6.18 -21.79
C VAL A 184 22.82 7.57 -21.59
N GLU A 185 21.96 7.99 -22.51
CA GLU A 185 21.22 9.26 -22.38
C GLU A 185 19.90 9.01 -21.66
N GLU A 186 19.67 9.73 -20.57
CA GLU A 186 18.40 9.76 -19.84
C GLU A 186 17.53 10.90 -20.41
N MET A 187 16.28 10.59 -20.72
CA MET A 187 15.30 11.53 -21.25
C MET A 187 14.04 11.48 -20.40
N ASP A 188 13.57 12.65 -19.98
CA ASP A 188 12.29 12.82 -19.32
C ASP A 188 11.21 13.09 -20.36
N VAL A 189 10.22 12.20 -20.43
CA VAL A 189 9.09 12.32 -21.36
C VAL A 189 7.82 12.55 -20.57
N PRO A 190 7.12 13.69 -20.72
CA PRO A 190 5.83 13.90 -20.08
C PRO A 190 4.83 12.81 -20.45
N VAL A 191 4.02 12.37 -19.49
CA VAL A 191 2.99 11.34 -19.70
C VAL A 191 2.06 11.72 -20.84
N TYR A 192 1.65 13.00 -20.95
CA TYR A 192 0.79 13.46 -22.05
C TYR A 192 1.45 13.29 -23.42
N ALA A 193 2.77 13.47 -23.52
CA ALA A 193 3.49 13.37 -24.79
C ALA A 193 3.58 11.91 -25.24
N MET A 194 3.95 11.01 -24.32
CA MET A 194 3.98 9.57 -24.57
C MET A 194 2.59 9.04 -24.96
N ALA A 195 1.58 9.33 -24.13
CA ALA A 195 0.20 8.91 -24.41
C ALA A 195 -0.35 9.53 -25.69
N GLY A 196 -0.03 10.80 -25.97
CA GLY A 196 -0.43 11.49 -27.19
C GLY A 196 0.12 10.83 -28.46
N ILE A 197 1.38 10.41 -28.46
CA ILE A 197 1.99 9.66 -29.57
C ILE A 197 1.26 8.33 -29.77
N LEU A 198 1.02 7.57 -28.68
CA LEU A 198 0.34 6.28 -28.75
C LEU A 198 -1.08 6.41 -29.28
N ILE A 199 -1.86 7.37 -28.76
CA ILE A 199 -3.23 7.66 -29.21
C ILE A 199 -3.23 8.10 -30.68
N PHE A 200 -2.31 8.99 -31.08
CA PHE A 200 -2.23 9.45 -32.46
C PHE A 200 -1.95 8.29 -33.42
N LEU A 201 -0.95 7.44 -33.12
CA LEU A 201 -0.64 6.27 -33.94
C LEU A 201 -1.83 5.31 -34.01
N ASP A 202 -2.51 5.08 -32.88
CA ASP A 202 -3.66 4.19 -32.80
C ASP A 202 -4.83 4.70 -33.66
N LEU A 203 -5.18 5.99 -33.55
CA LEU A 203 -6.22 6.61 -34.37
C LEU A 203 -5.85 6.65 -35.86
N PHE A 204 -4.59 6.93 -36.18
CA PHE A 204 -4.09 6.92 -37.54
C PHE A 204 -4.22 5.53 -38.20
N PHE A 205 -3.78 4.48 -37.50
CA PHE A 205 -3.94 3.10 -38.01
C PHE A 205 -5.41 2.65 -38.01
N THR A 206 -6.22 3.07 -37.04
CA THR A 206 -7.68 2.85 -37.08
C THR A 206 -8.26 3.41 -38.38
N TYR A 207 -7.98 4.67 -38.70
CA TYR A 207 -8.45 5.32 -39.92
C TYR A 207 -7.97 4.61 -41.18
N LEU A 208 -6.68 4.29 -41.28
CA LEU A 208 -6.12 3.61 -42.46
C LEU A 208 -6.76 2.24 -42.72
N ILE A 209 -7.09 1.50 -41.67
CA ILE A 209 -7.70 0.17 -41.79
C ILE A 209 -9.20 0.27 -42.07
N MET A 210 -9.89 1.24 -41.46
CA MET A 210 -11.35 1.34 -41.55
C MET A 210 -11.86 2.16 -42.75
N LYS A 211 -11.05 3.04 -43.34
CA LYS A 211 -11.50 3.95 -44.42
C LYS A 211 -12.11 3.26 -45.63
N ASP A 212 -11.71 2.01 -45.90
CA ASP A 212 -12.16 1.22 -47.05
C ASP A 212 -13.01 0.00 -46.62
N SER A 213 -13.32 -0.15 -45.32
CA SER A 213 -14.12 -1.27 -44.80
C SER A 213 -15.61 -0.94 -44.76
N ALA A 214 -16.44 -1.78 -45.39
CA ALA A 214 -17.90 -1.63 -45.37
C ALA A 214 -18.56 -2.19 -44.08
N GLU A 215 -17.85 -3.03 -43.33
CA GLU A 215 -18.34 -3.69 -42.13
C GLU A 215 -17.46 -3.39 -40.92
N PHE A 216 -18.05 -3.47 -39.72
CA PHE A 216 -17.30 -3.32 -38.48
C PHE A 216 -16.39 -4.53 -38.25
N VAL A 217 -15.10 -4.26 -38.00
CA VAL A 217 -14.11 -5.29 -37.63
C VAL A 217 -13.30 -4.77 -36.43
N PRO A 218 -13.20 -5.53 -35.32
CA PRO A 218 -12.49 -5.14 -34.12
C PRO A 218 -10.97 -5.35 -34.27
N TYR A 219 -10.35 -4.64 -35.21
CA TYR A 219 -8.89 -4.63 -35.33
C TYR A 219 -8.22 -4.10 -34.07
N THR A 220 -6.94 -4.41 -33.90
CA THR A 220 -6.12 -3.97 -32.75
C THR A 220 -6.29 -2.49 -32.36
N PRO A 221 -6.36 -1.54 -33.31
CA PRO A 221 -6.58 -0.14 -32.94
C PRO A 221 -7.99 0.17 -32.36
N VAL A 222 -9.04 -0.46 -32.90
CA VAL A 222 -10.40 -0.34 -32.35
C VAL A 222 -10.43 -0.87 -30.91
N LEU A 223 -9.81 -2.03 -30.72
CA LEU A 223 -9.64 -2.69 -29.43
C LEU A 223 -8.94 -1.82 -28.38
N HIS A 224 -7.94 -1.02 -28.79
CA HIS A 224 -7.23 -0.06 -27.96
C HIS A 224 -8.09 1.17 -27.64
N THR A 225 -8.75 1.74 -28.64
CA THR A 225 -9.64 2.90 -28.49
C THR A 225 -10.74 2.65 -27.45
N PHE A 226 -11.40 1.48 -27.48
CA PHE A 226 -12.40 1.12 -26.46
C PHE A 226 -11.80 1.03 -25.05
N GLY A 227 -10.57 0.52 -24.94
CA GLY A 227 -9.82 0.50 -23.69
C GLY A 227 -9.60 1.92 -23.17
N ALA A 228 -9.04 2.80 -24.00
CA ALA A 228 -8.78 4.20 -23.66
C ALA A 228 -10.05 4.94 -23.22
N LEU A 229 -11.18 4.74 -23.91
CA LEU A 229 -12.46 5.38 -23.55
C LEU A 229 -12.96 4.93 -22.17
N LEU A 230 -12.92 3.62 -21.87
CA LEU A 230 -13.29 3.10 -20.55
C LEU A 230 -12.35 3.63 -19.46
N GLY A 231 -11.05 3.61 -19.72
CA GLY A 231 -10.04 4.16 -18.81
C GLY A 231 -10.23 5.64 -18.55
N ALA A 232 -10.53 6.43 -19.58
CA ALA A 232 -10.82 7.85 -19.43
C ALA A 232 -12.03 8.10 -18.52
N GLY A 233 -13.11 7.34 -18.71
CA GLY A 233 -14.29 7.41 -17.85
C GLY A 233 -13.96 7.12 -16.37
N VAL A 234 -13.20 6.05 -16.10
CA VAL A 234 -12.73 5.70 -14.75
C VAL A 234 -11.84 6.80 -14.18
N GLY A 235 -10.86 7.26 -14.95
CA GLY A 235 -9.90 8.29 -14.53
C GLY A 235 -10.60 9.60 -14.13
N VAL A 236 -11.52 10.08 -14.96
CA VAL A 236 -12.34 11.27 -14.66
C VAL A 236 -13.20 11.05 -13.42
N ALA A 237 -13.92 9.92 -13.35
CA ALA A 237 -14.80 9.62 -12.23
C ALA A 237 -14.05 9.61 -10.90
N MET A 238 -12.88 8.96 -10.84
CA MET A 238 -12.09 8.88 -9.61
C MET A 238 -11.57 10.24 -9.16
N VAL A 239 -11.15 11.11 -10.06
CA VAL A 239 -10.75 12.49 -9.70
C VAL A 239 -11.96 13.28 -9.18
N LYS A 240 -13.09 13.25 -9.89
CA LYS A 240 -14.30 14.01 -9.51
C LYS A 240 -14.90 13.52 -8.19
N LEU A 241 -14.83 12.22 -7.93
CA LEU A 241 -15.30 11.59 -6.69
C LEU A 241 -14.26 11.62 -5.56
N LYS A 242 -13.09 12.24 -5.77
CA LYS A 242 -11.99 12.32 -4.79
C LYS A 242 -11.52 10.95 -4.28
N LEU A 243 -11.51 9.96 -5.16
CA LEU A 243 -11.09 8.57 -4.86
C LEU A 243 -9.59 8.33 -5.11
N VAL A 244 -8.91 9.31 -5.70
CA VAL A 244 -7.47 9.35 -5.99
C VAL A 244 -6.93 10.72 -5.63
N ASP A 245 -5.71 10.75 -5.10
CA ASP A 245 -4.95 11.98 -4.88
C ASP A 245 -3.95 12.17 -6.03
N CYS A 246 -4.07 13.31 -6.70
CA CYS A 246 -3.21 13.69 -7.82
C CYS A 246 -2.34 14.90 -7.49
N GLU A 247 -2.35 15.42 -6.26
CA GLU A 247 -1.56 16.61 -5.86
C GLU A 247 -1.75 17.83 -6.76
N ASN A 248 -2.98 18.02 -7.26
CA ASN A 248 -3.32 19.05 -8.27
C ASN A 248 -2.61 18.88 -9.63
N TYR A 249 -1.94 17.76 -9.90
CA TYR A 249 -1.41 17.42 -11.22
C TYR A 249 -2.46 16.81 -12.14
N ASP A 250 -3.67 16.50 -11.67
CA ASP A 250 -4.75 16.04 -12.55
C ASP A 250 -5.06 17.05 -13.66
N ILE A 251 -5.54 16.56 -14.80
CA ILE A 251 -5.77 17.37 -16.01
C ILE A 251 -6.69 18.58 -15.76
N PHE A 252 -7.65 18.50 -14.84
CA PHE A 252 -8.54 19.61 -14.52
C PHE A 252 -7.85 20.69 -13.68
N SER A 253 -6.91 20.29 -12.84
CA SER A 253 -6.08 21.20 -12.05
C SER A 253 -4.96 21.82 -12.88
N VAL A 254 -4.37 21.06 -13.81
CA VAL A 254 -3.43 21.58 -14.80
C VAL A 254 -4.09 22.62 -15.70
N TRP A 255 -5.22 22.30 -16.34
CA TRP A 255 -5.93 23.25 -17.21
C TRP A 255 -6.41 24.51 -16.49
N ALA A 256 -6.67 24.42 -15.20
CA ALA A 256 -7.05 25.57 -14.38
C ALA A 256 -5.85 26.34 -13.80
N GLY A 257 -4.61 25.97 -14.11
CA GLY A 257 -3.40 26.60 -13.58
C GLY A 257 -3.22 26.43 -12.07
N ARG A 258 -3.82 25.38 -11.47
CA ARG A 258 -3.72 25.10 -10.03
C ARG A 258 -2.53 24.20 -9.66
N HIS A 259 -1.95 23.49 -10.63
CA HIS A 259 -0.85 22.55 -10.40
C HIS A 259 0.46 23.23 -9.91
N GLU A 260 0.68 24.49 -10.28
CA GLU A 260 1.84 25.30 -9.84
C GLU A 260 1.65 25.91 -8.44
N LYS A 261 0.41 25.89 -7.91
CA LYS A 261 0.16 26.39 -6.56
C LYS A 261 0.62 25.34 -5.57
N PRO A 262 1.47 25.70 -4.58
CA PRO A 262 1.71 24.83 -3.44
C PRO A 262 0.35 24.37 -2.93
N ARG A 263 0.24 23.06 -2.64
CA ARG A 263 -0.90 22.52 -1.91
C ARG A 263 -1.15 23.49 -0.74
N ASP A 264 -2.40 23.91 -0.51
CA ASP A 264 -2.70 24.59 0.75
C ASP A 264 -2.18 23.65 1.84
N GLU A 265 -1.02 23.96 2.43
CA GLU A 265 -0.55 23.26 3.60
C GLU A 265 -1.74 23.31 4.55
N PRO A 266 -2.18 22.16 5.11
CA PRO A 266 -3.25 22.20 6.07
C PRO A 266 -2.83 23.27 7.09
N THR A 267 -3.64 24.33 7.19
CA THR A 267 -3.26 25.49 7.99
C THR A 267 -2.85 24.99 9.37
N ALA A 268 -1.93 25.67 10.06
CA ALA A 268 -1.56 25.27 11.43
C ALA A 268 -2.82 25.03 12.30
N GLU A 269 -3.90 25.76 12.02
CA GLU A 269 -5.23 25.57 12.59
C GLU A 269 -5.91 24.23 12.22
N ALA A 270 -5.85 23.78 10.96
CA ALA A 270 -6.39 22.50 10.51
C ALA A 270 -5.58 21.30 11.05
N VAL A 271 -4.25 21.42 11.12
CA VAL A 271 -3.38 20.41 11.76
C VAL A 271 -3.68 20.33 13.25
N ALA A 272 -3.75 21.48 13.93
CA ALA A 272 -4.10 21.54 15.36
C ALA A 272 -5.50 20.98 15.65
N LYS A 273 -6.50 21.26 14.79
CA LYS A 273 -7.85 20.69 14.90
C LYS A 273 -7.83 19.16 14.76
N THR A 274 -7.01 18.64 13.84
CA THR A 274 -6.89 17.19 13.61
C THR A 274 -6.19 16.51 14.78
N GLU A 275 -5.07 17.06 15.26
CA GLU A 275 -4.37 16.55 16.44
C GLU A 275 -5.27 16.59 17.68
N THR A 276 -5.98 17.70 17.91
CA THR A 276 -6.94 17.82 19.02
C THR A 276 -8.00 16.73 18.96
N LYS A 277 -8.56 16.45 17.77
CA LYS A 277 -9.55 15.38 17.58
C LYS A 277 -8.97 14.00 17.90
N LEU A 278 -7.74 13.71 17.46
CA LEU A 278 -7.07 12.43 17.69
C LEU A 278 -6.72 12.24 19.18
N VAL A 279 -6.26 13.29 19.86
CA VAL A 279 -6.02 13.29 21.31
C VAL A 279 -7.32 13.01 22.06
N GLN A 280 -8.44 13.66 21.69
CA GLN A 280 -9.74 13.40 22.33
C GLN A 280 -10.21 11.96 22.10
N GLN A 281 -10.04 11.42 20.89
CA GLN A 281 -10.37 10.03 20.57
C GLN A 281 -9.54 9.03 21.38
N GLY A 282 -8.23 9.26 21.50
CA GLY A 282 -7.36 8.40 22.31
C GLY A 282 -7.75 8.41 23.79
N LEU A 283 -8.13 9.57 24.34
CA LEU A 283 -8.63 9.65 25.71
C LEU A 283 -9.94 8.88 25.90
N GLN A 284 -10.86 8.98 24.93
CA GLN A 284 -12.12 8.25 24.96
C GLN A 284 -11.90 6.73 24.90
N GLN A 285 -10.97 6.26 24.06
CA GLN A 285 -10.61 4.85 23.98
C GLN A 285 -10.03 4.33 25.31
N ILE A 286 -9.12 5.08 25.93
CA ILE A 286 -8.57 4.71 27.24
C ILE A 286 -9.67 4.63 28.30
N ARG A 287 -10.60 5.61 28.33
CA ARG A 287 -11.75 5.58 29.25
C ARG A 287 -12.61 4.34 29.05
N GLN A 288 -12.92 4.00 27.80
CA GLN A 288 -13.70 2.81 27.50
C GLN A 288 -13.02 1.53 28.03
N ILE A 289 -11.71 1.37 27.78
CA ILE A 289 -10.95 0.21 28.29
C ILE A 289 -11.00 0.15 29.82
N LEU A 290 -10.90 1.31 30.48
CA LEU A 290 -10.96 1.40 31.94
C LEU A 290 -12.36 1.11 32.50
N ASP A 291 -13.41 1.53 31.80
CA ASP A 291 -14.80 1.28 32.20
C ASP A 291 -15.17 -0.20 32.04
N GLU A 292 -14.64 -0.88 31.02
CA GLU A 292 -14.75 -2.34 30.87
C GLU A 292 -14.01 -3.09 32.00
N GLY A 293 -12.86 -2.56 32.45
CA GLY A 293 -12.13 -3.04 33.63
C GLY A 293 -11.42 -4.39 33.44
N GLU A 294 -11.52 -5.01 32.27
CA GLU A 294 -10.92 -6.33 31.99
C GLU A 294 -9.41 -6.22 31.72
N ASN A 295 -8.94 -5.16 31.05
CA ASN A 295 -7.56 -5.08 30.56
C ASN A 295 -6.88 -3.71 30.80
N PRO A 296 -6.49 -3.39 32.05
CA PRO A 296 -5.82 -2.14 32.37
C PRO A 296 -4.42 -1.99 31.75
N GLN A 297 -3.75 -3.09 31.39
CA GLN A 297 -2.46 -3.02 30.67
C GLN A 297 -2.65 -2.46 29.25
N LEU A 298 -3.77 -2.76 28.60
CA LEU A 298 -4.07 -2.20 27.29
C LEU A 298 -4.23 -0.67 27.37
N ALA A 299 -4.90 -0.17 28.42
CA ALA A 299 -5.02 1.26 28.68
C ALA A 299 -3.65 1.92 28.90
N TYR A 300 -2.77 1.27 29.67
CA TYR A 300 -1.39 1.76 29.87
C TYR A 300 -0.58 1.80 28.57
N ARG A 301 -0.61 0.73 27.77
CA ARG A 301 0.09 0.69 26.47
C ARG A 301 -0.45 1.73 25.49
N ALA A 302 -1.76 1.94 25.48
CA ALA A 302 -2.39 3.00 24.69
C ALA A 302 -1.87 4.38 25.12
N HIS A 303 -1.75 4.65 26.43
CA HIS A 303 -1.14 5.87 26.93
C HIS A 303 0.30 6.04 26.42
N VAL A 304 1.16 5.03 26.57
CA VAL A 304 2.56 5.11 26.12
C VAL A 304 2.64 5.38 24.61
N SER A 305 1.80 4.72 23.81
CA SER A 305 1.75 4.96 22.37
C SER A 305 1.32 6.38 22.03
N MET A 306 0.39 6.96 22.77
CA MET A 306 -0.08 8.33 22.50
C MET A 306 0.97 9.37 22.89
N THR A 307 1.70 9.17 23.99
CA THR A 307 2.82 10.03 24.42
C THR A 307 3.90 10.12 23.34
N GLN A 308 4.18 9.03 22.62
CA GLN A 308 5.19 9.01 21.55
C GLN A 308 4.72 9.69 20.26
N LYS A 309 3.40 9.74 20.02
CA LYS A 309 2.82 10.22 18.76
C LYS A 309 2.43 11.69 18.78
N TYR A 310 2.00 12.21 19.93
CA TYR A 310 1.41 13.53 20.02
C TYR A 310 2.03 14.33 21.16
N ALA A 311 2.65 15.46 20.83
CA ALA A 311 3.31 16.32 21.81
C ALA A 311 2.29 16.94 22.79
N ALA A 312 1.05 17.18 22.35
CA ALA A 312 -0.03 17.70 23.19
C ALA A 312 -0.68 16.63 24.10
N TRP A 313 -0.27 15.36 24.01
CA TRP A 313 -0.88 14.29 24.79
C TRP A 313 -0.60 14.43 26.29
N HIS A 314 -1.67 14.38 27.08
CA HIS A 314 -1.58 14.26 28.53
C HIS A 314 -2.67 13.33 29.03
N LEU A 315 -2.28 12.24 29.71
CA LEU A 315 -3.24 11.40 30.40
C LEU A 315 -3.69 12.08 31.71
N PRO A 316 -4.99 12.39 31.89
CA PRO A 316 -5.45 13.08 33.08
C PRO A 316 -5.30 12.20 34.33
N GLU A 317 -5.23 12.86 35.48
CA GLU A 317 -4.87 12.21 36.75
C GLU A 317 -5.82 11.08 37.13
N ARG A 318 -7.12 11.25 36.91
CA ARG A 318 -8.14 10.25 37.25
C ARG A 318 -7.90 8.94 36.50
N GLU A 319 -7.75 9.02 35.18
CA GLU A 319 -7.55 7.86 34.30
C GLU A 319 -6.23 7.16 34.63
N PHE A 320 -5.15 7.91 34.84
CA PHE A 320 -3.85 7.33 35.17
C PHE A 320 -3.87 6.59 36.53
N LEU A 321 -4.44 7.21 37.56
CA LEU A 321 -4.60 6.55 38.86
C LEU A 321 -5.54 5.34 38.78
N THR A 322 -6.51 5.34 37.86
CA THR A 322 -7.41 4.20 37.63
C THR A 322 -6.68 3.04 36.97
N ILE A 323 -5.80 3.30 35.99
CA ILE A 323 -4.88 2.30 35.42
C ILE A 323 -4.06 1.66 36.54
N ILE A 324 -3.37 2.48 37.34
CA ILE A 324 -2.51 2.01 38.43
C ILE A 324 -3.33 1.17 39.43
N LYS A 325 -4.51 1.65 39.82
CA LYS A 325 -5.40 0.94 40.75
C LYS A 325 -5.82 -0.42 40.19
N GLN A 326 -6.34 -0.48 38.97
CA GLN A 326 -6.80 -1.73 38.35
C GLN A 326 -5.64 -2.72 38.17
N LEU A 327 -4.44 -2.27 37.80
CA LEU A 327 -3.26 -3.13 37.72
C LEU A 327 -2.90 -3.74 39.09
N CYS A 328 -2.92 -2.93 40.16
CA CYS A 328 -2.71 -3.42 41.51
C CYS A 328 -3.83 -4.38 41.98
N ASP A 329 -5.09 -4.04 41.72
CA ASP A 329 -6.24 -4.86 42.14
C ASP A 329 -6.23 -6.23 41.44
N GLN A 330 -5.70 -6.30 40.22
CA GLN A 330 -5.49 -7.53 39.44
C GLN A 330 -4.14 -8.24 39.72
N GLN A 331 -3.35 -7.78 40.71
CA GLN A 331 -2.04 -8.35 41.07
C GLN A 331 -1.03 -8.37 39.90
N ARG A 332 -1.11 -7.39 39.00
CA ARG A 332 -0.21 -7.24 37.86
C ARG A 332 0.97 -6.34 38.22
N ASP A 333 1.80 -6.81 39.13
CA ASP A 333 2.79 -5.99 39.81
C ASP A 333 3.84 -5.36 38.88
N ASN A 334 4.39 -6.11 37.92
CA ASN A 334 5.36 -5.58 36.95
C ASN A 334 4.78 -4.43 36.12
N ASP A 335 3.54 -4.58 35.65
CA ASP A 335 2.86 -3.53 34.88
C ASP A 335 2.51 -2.32 35.76
N ALA A 336 2.13 -2.58 37.02
CA ALA A 336 1.84 -1.53 37.99
C ALA A 336 3.07 -0.67 38.30
N VAL A 337 4.26 -1.30 38.45
CA VAL A 337 5.54 -0.59 38.64
C VAL A 337 5.80 0.34 37.47
N LEU A 338 5.76 -0.16 36.23
CA LEU A 338 5.98 0.63 35.02
C LEU A 338 5.02 1.83 34.95
N ALA A 339 3.74 1.61 35.24
CA ALA A 339 2.75 2.68 35.24
C ALA A 339 3.00 3.72 36.35
N MET A 340 3.41 3.30 37.54
CA MET A 340 3.74 4.21 38.65
C MET A 340 5.01 5.02 38.37
N GLU A 341 6.04 4.43 37.79
CA GLU A 341 7.25 5.14 37.40
C GLU A 341 6.97 6.20 36.32
N GLU A 342 6.20 5.82 35.29
CA GLU A 342 5.76 6.75 34.26
C GLU A 342 4.95 7.91 34.86
N TYR A 343 4.07 7.62 35.84
CA TYR A 343 3.35 8.66 36.58
C TYR A 343 4.30 9.61 37.32
N LEU A 344 5.41 9.09 37.87
CA LEU A 344 6.39 9.86 38.65
C LEU A 344 7.37 10.68 37.79
N LYS A 345 7.45 10.46 36.47
CA LYS A 345 8.26 11.27 35.54
C LYS A 345 7.77 12.71 35.39
N ALA A 346 6.48 12.95 35.63
CA ALA A 346 5.87 14.28 35.53
C ALA A 346 5.41 14.79 36.91
N SER A 347 5.46 16.11 37.12
CA SER A 347 4.92 16.75 38.33
C SER A 347 3.40 16.54 38.40
N ARG A 348 2.93 15.78 39.40
CA ARG A 348 1.51 15.43 39.57
C ARG A 348 1.06 15.54 41.04
N PRO A 349 -0.23 15.86 41.31
CA PRO A 349 -0.73 16.07 42.66
C PRO A 349 -0.56 14.88 43.62
N LYS A 350 -0.68 13.63 43.12
CA LYS A 350 -0.63 12.42 43.96
C LYS A 350 0.73 11.68 43.97
N GLN A 351 1.83 12.37 43.65
CA GLN A 351 3.16 11.74 43.61
C GLN A 351 3.56 11.04 44.91
N ASN A 352 3.36 11.66 46.07
CA ASN A 352 3.73 11.05 47.35
C ASN A 352 2.92 9.75 47.61
N GLN A 353 1.63 9.75 47.29
CA GLN A 353 0.79 8.56 47.43
C GLN A 353 1.23 7.44 46.48
N VAL A 354 1.57 7.78 45.23
CA VAL A 354 2.08 6.81 44.25
C VAL A 354 3.44 6.27 44.67
N ARG A 355 4.36 7.09 45.18
CA ARG A 355 5.66 6.63 45.73
C ARG A 355 5.48 5.68 46.91
N LEU A 356 4.58 6.00 47.85
CA LEU A 356 4.28 5.11 48.98
C LEU A 356 3.69 3.77 48.52
N LYS A 357 2.81 3.80 47.51
CA LYS A 357 2.22 2.58 46.94
C LYS A 357 3.26 1.74 46.21
N LEU A 358 4.12 2.37 45.40
CA LEU A 358 5.23 1.73 44.69
C LEU A 358 6.20 1.08 45.68
N ALA A 359 6.67 1.84 46.68
CA ALA A 359 7.56 1.32 47.72
C ALA A 359 6.94 0.15 48.50
N SER A 360 5.63 0.21 48.80
CA SER A 360 4.92 -0.91 49.43
C SER A 360 4.87 -2.16 48.55
N LEU A 361 4.72 -2.00 47.23
CA LEU A 361 4.65 -3.10 46.27
C LEU A 361 6.03 -3.75 46.07
N LEU A 362 7.07 -2.91 45.91
CA LEU A 362 8.48 -3.34 45.88
C LEU A 362 8.88 -4.09 47.14
N THR A 363 8.46 -3.62 48.32
CA THR A 363 8.79 -4.27 49.60
C THR A 363 8.08 -5.61 49.75
N ARG A 364 6.75 -5.65 49.54
CA ARG A 364 5.92 -6.78 49.95
C ARG A 364 5.75 -7.85 48.90
N SER A 365 5.56 -7.45 47.65
CA SER A 365 5.29 -8.39 46.57
C SER A 365 6.57 -8.80 45.85
N MET A 366 7.36 -7.81 45.44
CA MET A 366 8.57 -8.06 44.63
C MET A 366 9.81 -8.38 45.47
N ARG A 367 9.77 -8.08 46.78
CA ARG A 367 10.88 -8.27 47.73
C ARG A 367 12.18 -7.58 47.29
N LEU A 368 12.06 -6.34 46.81
CA LEU A 368 13.16 -5.45 46.40
C LEU A 368 13.33 -4.31 47.40
N PRO A 369 13.89 -4.60 48.59
CA PRO A 369 13.94 -3.62 49.67
C PRO A 369 14.85 -2.42 49.39
N GLY A 370 15.91 -2.55 48.58
CA GLY A 370 16.77 -1.42 48.22
C GLY A 370 16.03 -0.37 47.39
N GLN A 371 15.34 -0.80 46.34
CA GLN A 371 14.51 0.05 45.49
C GLN A 371 13.29 0.59 46.23
N ALA A 372 12.70 -0.17 47.15
CA ALA A 372 11.64 0.34 47.99
C ALA A 372 12.12 1.54 48.83
N LEU A 373 13.29 1.43 49.45
CA LEU A 373 13.90 2.53 50.21
C LEU A 373 14.27 3.71 49.30
N SER A 374 14.84 3.46 48.11
CA SER A 374 15.19 4.51 47.16
C SER A 374 13.95 5.29 46.67
N THR A 375 12.84 4.59 46.46
CA THR A 375 11.56 5.19 46.06
C THR A 375 10.99 6.13 47.13
N LEU A 376 11.28 5.85 48.41
CA LEU A 376 10.86 6.67 49.55
C LEU A 376 11.74 7.92 49.75
N LEU A 377 13.02 7.92 49.34
CA LEU A 377 13.97 9.01 49.59
C LEU A 377 13.48 10.40 49.12
N PRO A 378 12.84 10.56 47.94
CA PRO A 378 12.40 11.87 47.48
C PRO A 378 11.21 12.45 48.27
N ILE A 379 10.55 11.66 49.11
CA ILE A 379 9.39 12.11 49.88
C ILE A 379 9.86 12.98 51.05
N ARG A 380 9.41 14.24 51.09
CA ARG A 380 9.57 15.10 52.27
C ARG A 380 8.62 14.63 53.37
N PHE A 381 9.15 14.02 54.42
CA PHE A 381 8.36 13.38 55.47
C PHE A 381 7.37 14.34 56.14
N GLU A 382 7.74 15.61 56.30
CA GLU A 382 6.91 16.64 56.93
C GLU A 382 5.65 16.95 56.12
N SER A 383 5.70 16.75 54.80
CA SER A 383 4.59 16.99 53.87
C SER A 383 3.51 15.90 53.89
N LEU A 384 3.77 14.78 54.57
CA LEU A 384 2.85 13.65 54.65
C LEU A 384 1.76 13.86 55.72
N SER A 385 0.55 13.36 55.44
CA SER A 385 -0.50 13.23 56.44
C SER A 385 -0.12 12.22 57.53
N PRO A 386 -0.75 12.24 58.72
CA PRO A 386 -0.44 11.28 59.80
C PRO A 386 -0.54 9.80 59.37
N ARG A 387 -1.52 9.48 58.52
CA ARG A 387 -1.69 8.12 57.97
C ARG A 387 -0.55 7.74 57.02
N GLU A 388 -0.15 8.67 56.15
CA GLU A 388 0.95 8.44 55.22
C GLU A 388 2.30 8.33 55.94
N LYS A 389 2.53 9.09 57.01
CA LYS A 389 3.72 8.95 57.88
C LYS A 389 3.81 7.56 58.48
N THR A 390 2.71 7.09 59.05
CA THR A 390 2.63 5.72 59.61
C THR A 390 2.93 4.67 58.54
N LEU A 391 2.39 4.85 57.32
CA LEU A 391 2.65 3.94 56.21
C LEU A 391 4.12 4.00 55.75
N TYR A 392 4.70 5.19 55.63
CA TYR A 392 6.10 5.39 55.29
C TYR A 392 7.02 4.65 56.26
N GLU A 393 6.84 4.86 57.57
CA GLU A 393 7.65 4.24 58.61
C GLU A 393 7.52 2.71 58.58
N LYS A 394 6.29 2.22 58.38
CA LYS A 394 6.03 0.78 58.24
C LYS A 394 6.77 0.18 57.05
N ILE A 395 6.66 0.78 55.86
CA ILE A 395 7.35 0.30 54.65
C ILE A 395 8.87 0.34 54.85
N ALA A 396 9.40 1.46 55.37
CA ALA A 396 10.83 1.61 55.60
C ALA A 396 11.37 0.57 56.60
N THR A 397 10.60 0.26 57.65
CA THR A 397 10.96 -0.76 58.64
C THR A 397 10.93 -2.16 58.04
N GLU A 398 9.89 -2.50 57.27
CA GLU A 398 9.77 -3.78 56.57
C GLU A 398 10.91 -3.99 55.57
N ALA A 399 11.22 -2.97 54.75
CA ALA A 399 12.31 -3.04 53.78
C ALA A 399 13.69 -3.19 54.45
N LYS A 400 13.97 -2.44 55.52
CA LYS A 400 15.21 -2.59 56.29
C LYS A 400 15.34 -3.97 56.94
N ALA A 401 14.22 -4.54 57.43
CA ALA A 401 14.22 -5.88 57.98
C ALA A 401 14.53 -6.94 56.91
N LEU A 402 13.99 -6.78 55.68
CA LEU A 402 14.34 -7.64 54.55
C LEU A 402 15.83 -7.57 54.21
N GLN A 403 16.41 -6.36 54.14
CA GLN A 403 17.86 -6.20 53.94
C GLN A 403 18.68 -6.87 55.06
N ALA A 404 18.30 -6.66 56.32
CA ALA A 404 18.96 -7.28 57.47
C ALA A 404 18.86 -8.82 57.45
N SER A 405 17.81 -9.37 56.83
CA SER A 405 17.64 -10.81 56.63
C SER A 405 18.43 -11.39 55.45
N GLY A 406 19.19 -10.56 54.73
CA GLY A 406 20.03 -10.98 53.60
C GLY A 406 19.32 -10.97 52.23
N VAL A 407 18.13 -10.35 52.13
CA VAL A 407 17.48 -10.12 50.83
C VAL A 407 18.18 -8.95 50.13
N VAL A 408 18.68 -9.19 48.93
CA VAL A 408 19.38 -8.21 48.09
C VAL A 408 18.65 -8.11 46.76
N ASP A 409 18.46 -6.88 46.28
CA ASP A 409 17.87 -6.60 44.98
C ASP A 409 18.77 -7.21 43.89
N SER A 410 18.19 -7.94 42.93
CA SER A 410 19.01 -8.52 41.86
C SER A 410 19.36 -7.44 40.81
N VAL A 411 20.52 -7.56 40.18
CA VAL A 411 20.96 -6.63 39.12
C VAL A 411 20.04 -6.64 37.90
N LEU A 412 19.27 -7.71 37.70
CA LEU A 412 18.27 -7.81 36.63
C LEU A 412 16.95 -7.11 36.99
N ASP A 413 16.77 -6.73 38.26
CA ASP A 413 15.60 -6.03 38.75
C ASP A 413 15.79 -4.50 38.75
N ASP A 414 16.94 -3.97 38.32
CA ASP A 414 17.11 -2.53 38.10
C ASP A 414 16.30 -2.09 36.87
N TRP A 415 15.15 -1.44 37.10
CA TRP A 415 14.30 -0.84 36.07
C TRP A 415 14.56 0.66 35.88
#